data_AF-A0A6V7VMY1-F1
#
_entry.id   AF-A0A6V7VMY1-F1
#
_cell.length_a   1.000
_cell.length_b   1.000
_cell.length_c   1.000
_cell.angle_alpha   90.00
_cell.angle_beta   90.00
_cell.angle_gamma   90.00
#
_symmetry.space_group_name_H-M   'P 1'
#
loop_
_entity.id
_entity.type
_entity.pdbx_description
1 polymer ?
#
loop_
_entity_poly.entity_id
_entity_poly.type
_entity_poly.pdbx_seq_one_letter_code
_entity_poly.pdbx_strand_id
1 'polypeptide(L)'
;MSQQRYTTTSSSILSSSPSKQLTVIDVYDLAESINRDFEILVEKYGNDSFESIVGKVISALETLEALAKYNDKDNCEIIDLQKTIQRFEQEKQQRIKDKEILERDFIELEESYKKEIDDLCKIIQKLQTENKCMKEQLSSGEDVKKEEEKTEDVVDEQLQTLIELRKMTHTQKIK
;
A
#
# COMPACT_ATOMS: atom_id res chain seq x y z
N MET A 1 15.40 -20.80 -6.96
CA MET A 1 13.98 -21.07 -6.65
C MET A 1 13.12 -20.02 -7.32
N SER A 2 12.90 -20.17 -8.64
CA SER A 2 12.20 -19.17 -9.43
C SER A 2 11.44 -19.86 -10.55
N GLN A 3 10.11 -19.83 -10.45
CA GLN A 3 9.17 -19.44 -11.52
C GLN A 3 7.76 -19.88 -11.13
N GLN A 4 6.94 -18.88 -10.79
CA GLN A 4 5.53 -19.03 -10.52
C GLN A 4 4.79 -19.19 -11.85
N ARG A 5 4.25 -20.37 -12.12
CA ARG A 5 3.26 -20.58 -13.17
C ARG A 5 1.90 -20.11 -12.63
N TYR A 6 1.49 -18.91 -12.99
CA TYR A 6 0.07 -18.57 -12.95
C TYR A 6 -0.54 -19.01 -14.26
N THR A 7 -1.26 -20.12 -14.22
CA THR A 7 -2.10 -20.57 -15.33
C THR A 7 -3.24 -19.58 -15.49
N THR A 8 -3.18 -18.80 -16.57
CA THR A 8 -4.35 -18.12 -17.16
C THR A 8 -5.34 -19.19 -17.59
N THR A 9 -6.30 -19.52 -16.72
CA THR A 9 -7.49 -20.26 -17.14
C THR A 9 -8.38 -19.26 -17.87
N SER A 10 -8.24 -19.28 -19.19
CA SER A 10 -9.09 -18.63 -20.17
C SER A 10 -10.56 -18.75 -19.76
N SER A 11 -11.19 -17.61 -19.53
CA SER A 11 -12.63 -17.44 -19.31
C SER A 11 -13.40 -17.76 -20.60
N SER A 12 -13.48 -19.02 -20.96
CA SER A 12 -14.39 -19.53 -21.98
C SER A 12 -15.75 -19.82 -21.34
N ILE A 13 -16.48 -18.76 -21.01
CA ILE A 13 -17.93 -18.78 -20.71
C ILE A 13 -18.61 -17.69 -21.53
N LEU A 14 -18.46 -17.82 -22.84
CA LEU A 14 -19.33 -17.17 -23.83
C LEU A 14 -20.02 -18.27 -24.63
N SER A 15 -20.83 -19.08 -23.94
CA SER A 15 -21.95 -19.77 -24.60
C SER A 15 -23.12 -18.80 -24.60
N SER A 16 -23.00 -17.78 -25.44
CA SER A 16 -24.12 -16.94 -25.87
C SER A 16 -25.08 -17.82 -26.66
N SER A 17 -26.03 -18.41 -25.94
CA SER A 17 -27.37 -18.61 -26.48
C SER A 17 -28.26 -17.63 -25.73
N PRO A 18 -28.55 -16.44 -26.27
CA PRO A 18 -29.71 -15.69 -25.85
C PRO A 18 -30.90 -16.44 -26.43
N SER A 19 -31.23 -17.61 -25.88
CA SER A 19 -32.59 -18.10 -26.00
C SER A 19 -33.42 -16.97 -25.42
N LYS A 20 -34.15 -16.28 -26.29
CA LYS A 20 -35.03 -15.14 -26.00
C LYS A 20 -35.52 -15.26 -24.54
N GLN A 21 -35.15 -14.30 -23.69
CA GLN A 21 -35.65 -14.23 -22.33
C GLN A 21 -37.16 -14.07 -22.44
N LEU A 22 -37.87 -15.19 -22.39
CA LEU A 22 -39.31 -15.23 -22.47
C LEU A 22 -39.82 -14.57 -21.21
N THR A 23 -40.34 -13.35 -21.36
CA THR A 23 -40.91 -12.61 -20.24
C THR A 23 -42.37 -13.00 -20.04
N VAL A 24 -42.89 -12.70 -18.85
CA VAL A 24 -44.33 -12.84 -18.57
C VAL A 24 -45.19 -12.04 -19.57
N ILE A 25 -44.68 -10.91 -20.07
CA ILE A 25 -45.35 -10.06 -21.07
C ILE A 25 -45.51 -10.82 -22.40
N ASP A 26 -44.45 -11.50 -22.85
CA ASP A 26 -44.49 -12.30 -24.07
C ASP A 26 -45.51 -13.45 -23.99
N VAL A 27 -45.71 -14.02 -22.78
CA VAL A 27 -46.71 -15.07 -22.55
C VAL A 27 -48.13 -14.50 -22.63
N TYR A 28 -48.36 -13.28 -22.12
CA TYR A 28 -49.67 -12.63 -22.25
C TYR A 28 -50.00 -12.22 -23.69
N ASP A 29 -49.03 -11.69 -24.44
CA ASP A 29 -49.22 -11.35 -25.85
C ASP A 29 -49.53 -12.61 -26.69
N LEU A 30 -48.85 -13.72 -26.37
CA LEU A 30 -49.14 -15.02 -26.97
C LEU A 30 -50.54 -15.52 -26.59
N ALA A 31 -50.95 -15.39 -25.33
CA ALA A 31 -52.28 -15.77 -24.88
C ALA A 31 -53.37 -14.96 -25.60
N GLU A 32 -53.17 -13.66 -25.81
CA GLU A 32 -54.11 -12.81 -26.57
C GLU A 32 -54.18 -13.24 -28.04
N SER A 33 -53.04 -13.54 -28.67
CA SER A 33 -53.02 -14.06 -30.04
C SER A 33 -53.78 -15.38 -30.16
N ILE A 34 -53.54 -16.31 -29.24
CA ILE A 34 -54.21 -17.61 -29.20
C ILE A 34 -55.71 -17.44 -28.95
N ASN A 35 -56.11 -16.53 -28.05
CA ASN A 35 -57.52 -16.28 -27.76
C ASN A 35 -58.26 -15.73 -28.98
N ARG A 36 -57.66 -14.81 -29.74
CA ARG A 36 -58.23 -14.31 -31.00
C ARG A 36 -58.47 -15.42 -32.02
N ASP A 37 -57.54 -16.37 -32.15
CA ASP A 37 -57.72 -17.52 -33.04
C ASP A 37 -58.86 -18.43 -32.56
N PHE A 38 -58.97 -18.66 -31.25
CA PHE A 38 -60.10 -19.42 -30.68
C PHE A 38 -61.45 -18.72 -30.87
N GLU A 39 -61.53 -17.40 -30.77
CA GLU A 39 -62.75 -16.64 -31.04
C GLU A 39 -63.26 -16.88 -32.47
N ILE A 40 -62.37 -16.83 -33.47
CA ILE A 40 -62.70 -17.10 -34.88
C ILE A 40 -63.17 -18.56 -35.07
N LEU A 41 -62.55 -19.51 -34.36
CA LEU A 41 -62.92 -20.93 -34.45
C LEU A 41 -64.28 -21.21 -33.80
N VAL A 42 -64.56 -20.60 -32.65
CA VAL A 42 -65.85 -20.74 -31.94
C VAL A 42 -66.99 -20.15 -32.77
N GLU A 43 -66.78 -19.01 -33.42
CA GLU A 43 -67.77 -18.41 -34.33
C GLU A 43 -68.15 -19.35 -35.49
N LYS A 44 -67.19 -20.16 -35.97
CA LYS A 44 -67.41 -21.06 -37.13
C LYS A 44 -67.97 -22.44 -36.76
N TYR A 45 -67.55 -23.01 -35.64
CA TYR A 45 -67.80 -24.42 -35.31
C TYR A 45 -68.62 -24.64 -34.03
N GLY A 46 -68.96 -23.57 -33.31
CA GLY A 46 -69.68 -23.65 -32.03
C GLY A 46 -68.76 -24.00 -30.85
N ASN A 47 -69.18 -23.61 -29.65
CA ASN A 47 -68.34 -23.62 -28.45
C ASN A 47 -68.05 -25.03 -27.88
N ASP A 48 -69.01 -25.95 -28.01
CA ASP A 48 -68.99 -27.26 -27.32
C ASP A 48 -67.81 -28.16 -27.71
N SER A 49 -67.20 -27.92 -28.88
CA SER A 49 -66.04 -28.71 -29.34
C SER A 49 -64.71 -28.22 -28.77
N PHE A 50 -64.65 -27.00 -28.22
CA PHE A 50 -63.38 -26.37 -27.82
C PHE A 50 -63.17 -26.29 -26.31
N GLU A 51 -64.20 -26.49 -25.50
CA GLU A 51 -64.12 -26.34 -24.04
C GLU A 51 -62.98 -27.18 -23.41
N SER A 52 -62.79 -28.42 -23.89
CA SER A 52 -61.72 -29.30 -23.40
C SER A 52 -60.31 -28.88 -23.84
N ILE A 53 -60.15 -28.32 -25.05
CA ILE A 53 -58.82 -27.90 -25.54
C ILE A 53 -58.43 -26.55 -24.95
N VAL A 54 -59.37 -25.63 -24.75
CA VAL A 54 -59.15 -24.34 -24.10
C VAL A 54 -58.58 -24.54 -22.70
N GLY A 55 -59.15 -25.46 -21.90
CA GLY A 55 -58.60 -25.79 -20.58
C GLY A 55 -57.14 -26.28 -20.62
N LYS A 56 -56.77 -27.11 -21.60
CA LYS A 56 -55.38 -27.59 -21.76
C LYS A 56 -54.43 -26.47 -22.20
N VAL A 57 -54.88 -25.56 -23.06
CA VAL A 57 -54.10 -24.40 -23.50
C VAL A 57 -53.85 -23.44 -22.34
N ILE A 58 -54.87 -23.19 -21.51
CA ILE A 58 -54.72 -22.38 -20.29
C ILE A 58 -53.68 -23.00 -19.36
N SER A 59 -53.78 -24.30 -19.05
CA SER A 59 -52.79 -24.97 -18.19
C SER A 59 -51.37 -24.95 -18.77
N ALA A 60 -51.22 -25.03 -20.08
CA ALA A 60 -49.92 -24.90 -20.75
C ALA A 60 -49.37 -23.47 -20.64
N LEU A 61 -50.21 -22.44 -20.82
CA LEU A 61 -49.84 -21.03 -20.66
C LEU A 61 -49.51 -20.67 -19.21
N GLU A 62 -50.23 -21.20 -18.23
CA GLU A 62 -49.93 -21.04 -16.80
C GLU A 62 -48.56 -21.65 -16.44
N THR A 63 -48.27 -22.84 -16.97
CA THR A 63 -46.95 -23.48 -16.78
C THR A 63 -45.84 -22.65 -17.43
N LEU A 64 -46.11 -22.10 -18.62
CA LEU A 64 -45.16 -21.23 -19.33
C LEU A 64 -44.92 -19.92 -18.57
N GLU A 65 -45.97 -19.31 -18.01
CA GLU A 65 -45.87 -18.12 -17.16
C GLU A 65 -45.04 -18.40 -15.91
N ALA A 66 -45.25 -19.54 -15.26
CA ALA A 66 -44.45 -19.95 -14.10
C ALA A 66 -42.97 -20.06 -14.50
N LEU A 67 -42.65 -20.73 -15.61
CA LEU A 67 -41.28 -20.86 -16.12
C LEU A 67 -40.66 -19.50 -16.47
N ALA A 68 -41.41 -18.60 -17.09
CA ALA A 68 -40.96 -17.23 -17.37
C ALA A 68 -40.63 -16.46 -16.08
N LYS A 69 -41.50 -16.52 -15.06
CA LYS A 69 -41.24 -15.91 -13.74
C LYS A 69 -39.99 -16.46 -13.05
N TYR A 70 -39.81 -17.78 -13.08
CA TYR A 70 -38.61 -18.39 -12.52
C TYR A 70 -37.35 -17.96 -13.28
N ASN A 71 -37.41 -17.92 -14.61
CA ASN A 71 -36.28 -17.45 -15.42
C ASN A 71 -35.91 -15.99 -15.12
N ASP A 72 -36.90 -15.10 -15.00
CA ASP A 72 -36.67 -13.69 -14.65
C ASP A 72 -36.01 -13.57 -13.26
N LYS A 73 -36.47 -14.36 -12.28
CA LYS A 73 -35.88 -14.38 -10.94
C LYS A 73 -34.43 -14.87 -10.96
N ASP A 74 -34.17 -16.00 -11.62
CA ASP A 74 -32.84 -16.59 -11.70
C ASP A 74 -31.88 -15.65 -12.45
N ASN A 75 -32.36 -14.98 -13.52
CA ASN A 75 -31.59 -13.96 -14.22
C ASN A 75 -31.28 -12.76 -13.33
N CYS A 76 -32.23 -12.29 -12.52
CA CYS A 76 -31.97 -11.23 -11.54
C CYS A 76 -30.88 -11.65 -10.56
N GLU A 77 -30.94 -12.88 -10.03
CA GLU A 77 -29.93 -13.42 -9.12
C GLU A 77 -28.55 -13.53 -9.80
N ILE A 78 -28.50 -13.99 -11.04
CA ILE A 78 -27.26 -14.04 -11.83
C ILE A 78 -26.67 -12.63 -11.97
N ILE A 79 -27.48 -11.63 -12.32
CA ILE A 79 -27.03 -10.24 -12.46
C ILE A 79 -26.49 -9.70 -11.13
N ASP A 80 -27.15 -9.99 -10.00
CA ASP A 80 -26.73 -9.51 -8.69
C ASP A 80 -25.46 -10.22 -8.20
N LEU A 81 -25.32 -11.52 -8.46
CA LEU A 81 -24.08 -12.26 -8.22
C LEU A 81 -22.94 -11.72 -9.08
N GLN A 82 -23.16 -11.43 -10.36
CA GLN A 82 -22.16 -10.82 -11.23
C GLN A 82 -21.70 -9.46 -10.74
N LYS A 83 -22.64 -8.59 -10.31
CA LYS A 83 -22.30 -7.30 -9.68
C LYS A 83 -21.49 -7.48 -8.40
N THR A 84 -21.85 -8.47 -7.59
CA THR A 84 -21.13 -8.77 -6.35
C THR A 84 -19.71 -9.25 -6.61
N ILE A 85 -19.52 -10.13 -7.60
CA ILE A 85 -18.20 -10.58 -8.06
C ILE A 85 -17.39 -9.37 -8.55
N GLN A 86 -17.95 -8.54 -9.41
CA GLN A 86 -17.28 -7.35 -9.94
C GLN A 86 -16.84 -6.41 -8.81
N ARG A 87 -17.70 -6.18 -7.80
CA ARG A 87 -17.35 -5.40 -6.62
C ARG A 87 -16.18 -6.01 -5.86
N PHE A 88 -16.21 -7.32 -5.59
CA PHE A 88 -15.13 -7.99 -4.86
C PHE A 88 -13.81 -8.03 -5.65
N GLU A 89 -13.86 -8.14 -6.97
CA GLU A 89 -12.66 -8.03 -7.81
C GLU A 89 -12.05 -6.63 -7.73
N GLN A 90 -12.88 -5.59 -7.77
CA GLN A 90 -12.42 -4.20 -7.59
C GLN A 90 -11.83 -3.98 -6.19
N GLU A 91 -12.50 -4.43 -5.14
CA GLU A 91 -11.99 -4.34 -3.76
C GLU A 91 -10.66 -5.09 -3.59
N LYS A 92 -10.55 -6.30 -4.16
CA LYS A 92 -9.30 -7.07 -4.17
C LYS A 92 -8.19 -6.30 -4.87
N GLN A 93 -8.47 -5.74 -6.04
CA GLN A 93 -7.48 -4.98 -6.80
C GLN A 93 -7.05 -3.72 -6.05
N GLN A 94 -7.99 -3.03 -5.38
CA GLN A 94 -7.67 -1.86 -4.57
C GLN A 94 -6.76 -2.23 -3.39
N ARG A 95 -7.08 -3.31 -2.65
CA ARG A 95 -6.22 -3.78 -1.55
C ARG A 95 -4.80 -4.13 -1.99
N ILE A 96 -4.64 -4.69 -3.18
CA ILE A 96 -3.30 -4.99 -3.74
C ILE A 96 -2.55 -3.68 -4.01
N LYS A 97 -3.19 -2.70 -4.66
CA LYS A 97 -2.58 -1.38 -4.93
C LYS A 97 -2.20 -0.67 -3.64
N ASP A 98 -3.08 -0.67 -2.65
CA ASP A 98 -2.80 -0.02 -1.35
C ASP A 98 -1.59 -0.67 -0.67
N LYS A 99 -1.48 -2.01 -0.73
CA LYS A 99 -0.31 -2.72 -0.23
C LYS A 99 0.97 -2.36 -0.98
N GLU A 100 0.92 -2.28 -2.30
CA GLU A 100 2.07 -1.88 -3.14
C GLU A 100 2.54 -0.45 -2.84
N ILE A 101 1.59 0.47 -2.57
CA ILE A 101 1.90 1.84 -2.16
C ILE A 101 2.57 1.84 -0.79
N LEU A 102 1.98 1.16 0.20
CA LEU A 102 2.57 1.07 1.54
C LEU A 102 3.97 0.45 1.53
N GLU A 103 4.20 -0.57 0.71
CA GLU A 103 5.52 -1.20 0.57
C GLU A 103 6.53 -0.22 -0.03
N ARG A 104 6.14 0.57 -1.05
CA ARG A 104 6.98 1.62 -1.62
C ARG A 104 7.30 2.72 -0.61
N ASP A 105 6.28 3.23 0.07
CA ASP A 105 6.43 4.31 1.07
C ASP A 105 7.32 3.85 2.23
N PHE A 106 7.21 2.57 2.62
CA PHE A 106 8.07 1.98 3.63
C PHE A 106 9.54 1.93 3.21
N ILE A 107 9.82 1.53 1.96
CA ILE A 107 11.18 1.51 1.41
C ILE A 107 11.77 2.92 1.37
N GLU A 108 11.02 3.90 0.87
CA GLU A 108 11.45 5.31 0.81
C GLU A 108 11.78 5.85 2.22
N LEU A 109 10.95 5.52 3.21
CA LEU A 109 11.18 5.89 4.60
C LEU A 109 12.45 5.23 5.16
N GLU A 110 12.66 3.94 4.90
CA GLU A 110 13.88 3.22 5.32
C GLU A 110 15.15 3.85 4.73
N GLU A 111 15.11 4.19 3.44
CA GLU A 111 16.22 4.88 2.75
C GLU A 111 16.49 6.25 3.36
N SER A 112 15.44 7.02 3.67
CA SER A 112 15.58 8.32 4.34
C SER A 112 16.23 8.18 5.72
N TYR A 113 15.79 7.21 6.53
CA TYR A 113 16.39 6.95 7.85
C TYR A 113 17.86 6.53 7.75
N LYS A 114 18.20 5.66 6.80
CA LYS A 114 19.61 5.26 6.57
C LYS A 114 20.47 6.48 6.24
N LYS A 115 19.99 7.35 5.35
CA LYS A 115 20.68 8.58 4.98
C LYS A 115 20.87 9.51 6.18
N GLU A 116 19.85 9.70 7.00
CA GLU A 116 19.93 10.53 8.21
C GLU A 116 20.94 9.96 9.21
N ILE A 117 20.93 8.64 9.44
CA ILE A 117 21.91 7.97 10.29
C ILE A 117 23.34 8.18 9.76
N ASP A 118 23.57 8.01 8.46
CA ASP A 118 24.87 8.24 7.83
C ASP A 118 25.35 9.68 8.01
N ASP A 119 24.45 10.66 7.84
CA ASP A 119 24.77 12.06 8.00
C ASP A 119 25.07 12.41 9.47
N LEU A 120 24.33 11.86 10.43
CA LEU A 120 24.63 11.99 11.86
C LEU A 120 25.98 11.33 12.22
N CYS A 121 26.30 10.16 11.67
CA CYS A 121 27.59 9.51 11.85
C CYS A 121 28.75 10.38 11.34
N LYS A 122 28.60 11.01 10.17
CA LYS A 122 29.60 11.96 9.64
C LYS A 122 29.79 13.15 10.57
N ILE A 123 28.70 13.71 11.11
CA ILE A 123 28.76 14.81 12.08
C ILE A 123 29.50 14.38 13.34
N ILE A 124 29.19 13.20 13.89
CA ILE A 124 29.88 12.66 15.08
C ILE A 124 31.38 12.49 14.79
N GLN A 125 31.75 11.90 13.64
CA GLN A 125 33.16 11.75 13.26
C GLN A 125 33.88 13.10 13.14
N LYS A 126 33.24 14.10 12.54
CA LYS A 126 33.79 15.46 12.46
C LYS A 126 34.01 16.07 13.85
N LEU A 127 33.03 15.96 14.74
CA LEU A 127 33.15 16.45 16.12
C LEU A 127 34.20 15.67 16.93
N GLN A 128 34.33 14.37 16.72
CA GLN A 128 35.35 13.54 17.38
C GLN A 128 36.77 13.92 16.93
N THR A 129 36.96 14.13 15.62
CA THR A 129 38.25 14.57 15.07
C THR A 129 38.62 15.97 15.54
N GLU A 130 37.67 16.90 15.56
CA GLU A 130 37.86 18.25 16.10
C GLU A 130 38.21 18.23 17.60
N ASN A 131 37.47 17.48 18.42
CA ASN A 131 37.79 17.31 19.84
C ASN A 131 39.17 16.67 20.07
N LYS A 132 39.54 15.69 19.24
CA LYS A 132 40.87 15.06 19.32
C LYS A 132 41.97 16.07 18.99
N CYS A 133 41.80 16.84 17.92
CA CYS A 133 42.74 17.89 17.52
C CYS A 133 42.87 18.97 18.60
N MET A 134 41.75 19.44 19.17
CA MET A 134 41.76 20.40 20.27
C MET A 134 42.46 19.84 21.52
N LYS A 135 42.24 18.56 21.86
CA LYS A 135 42.97 17.90 22.96
C LYS A 135 44.47 17.81 22.70
N GLU A 136 44.88 17.44 21.49
CA GLU A 136 46.30 17.41 21.08
C GLU A 136 46.93 18.81 21.18
N GLN A 137 46.22 19.86 20.74
CA GLN A 137 46.67 21.24 20.89
C GLN A 137 46.80 21.65 22.37
N LEU A 138 45.83 21.32 23.21
CA LEU A 138 45.89 21.60 24.64
C LEU A 138 47.05 20.86 25.33
N SER A 139 47.27 19.57 25.04
CA SER A 139 48.41 18.84 25.59
C SER A 139 49.75 19.42 25.14
N SER A 140 49.87 19.83 23.87
CA SER A 140 51.09 20.49 23.39
C SER A 140 51.30 21.86 24.02
N GLY A 141 50.22 22.59 24.33
CA GLY A 141 50.28 23.86 25.06
C GLY A 141 50.61 23.70 26.54
N GLU A 142 50.22 22.59 27.17
CA GLU A 142 50.61 22.23 28.54
C GLU A 142 52.10 21.87 28.65
N ASP A 143 52.66 21.19 27.64
CA ASP A 143 54.10 20.91 27.60
C ASP A 143 54.93 22.19 27.41
N VAL A 144 54.45 23.14 26.59
CA VAL A 144 55.09 24.46 26.45
C VAL A 144 55.01 25.27 27.75
N LYS A 145 53.86 25.24 28.46
CA LYS A 145 53.72 25.93 29.76
C LYS A 145 54.61 25.35 30.85
N LYS A 146 54.82 24.02 30.87
CA LYS A 146 55.74 23.37 31.81
C LYS A 146 57.21 23.68 31.51
N GLU A 147 57.57 23.88 30.25
CA GLU A 147 58.91 24.36 29.89
C GLU A 147 59.10 25.83 30.27
N GLU A 148 58.08 26.68 30.08
CA GLU A 148 58.11 28.09 30.50
C GLU A 148 58.22 28.24 32.04
N GLU A 149 57.42 27.49 32.81
CA GLU A 149 57.46 27.51 34.28
C GLU A 149 58.82 26.99 34.83
N LYS A 150 59.41 25.97 34.20
CA LYS A 150 60.77 25.51 34.52
C LYS A 150 61.84 26.54 34.17
N THR A 151 61.71 27.26 33.06
CA THR A 151 62.66 28.31 32.73
C THR A 151 62.56 29.51 33.67
N GLU A 152 61.36 29.83 34.17
CA GLU A 152 61.15 30.91 35.13
C GLU A 152 61.80 30.57 36.49
N ASP A 153 61.59 29.35 37.00
CA ASP A 153 62.25 28.85 38.22
C ASP A 153 63.80 28.84 38.11
N VAL A 154 64.34 28.43 36.94
CA VAL A 154 65.79 28.43 36.70
C VAL A 154 66.36 29.85 36.65
N VAL A 155 65.63 30.81 36.09
CA VAL A 155 66.04 32.22 36.04
C VAL A 155 66.02 32.83 37.44
N ASP A 156 65.03 32.50 38.27
CA ASP A 156 64.94 32.97 39.65
C ASP A 156 66.06 32.39 40.54
N GLU A 157 66.40 31.10 40.39
CA GLU A 157 67.57 30.50 41.06
C GLU A 157 68.88 31.20 40.65
N GLN A 158 69.05 31.50 39.36
CA GLN A 158 70.24 32.23 38.87
C GLN A 158 70.28 33.68 39.38
N LEU A 159 69.14 34.36 39.50
CA LEU A 159 69.08 35.71 40.06
C LEU A 159 69.44 35.71 41.55
N GLN A 160 68.95 34.72 42.31
CA GLN A 160 69.26 34.56 43.73
C GLN A 160 70.76 34.40 43.97
N THR A 161 71.43 33.54 43.19
CA THR A 161 72.88 33.31 43.27
C THR A 161 73.68 34.57 42.88
N LEU A 162 73.23 35.33 41.89
CA LEU A 162 73.86 36.59 41.49
C LEU A 162 73.78 37.67 42.58
N ILE A 163 72.64 37.74 43.28
CA ILE A 163 72.45 38.63 44.43
C ILE A 163 73.41 38.24 45.57
N GLU A 164 73.58 36.95 45.82
CA GLU A 164 74.46 36.44 46.87
C GLU A 164 75.95 36.71 46.57
N LEU A 165 76.37 36.47 45.32
CA LEU A 165 77.71 36.83 44.83
C LEU A 165 77.96 38.34 44.94
N ARG A 166 76.96 39.17 44.63
CA ARG A 166 77.04 40.63 44.80
C ARG A 166 77.22 41.02 46.28
N LYS A 167 76.51 40.37 47.19
CA LYS A 167 76.69 40.60 48.64
C LYS A 167 78.08 40.21 49.09
N MET A 168 78.59 39.04 48.69
CA MET A 168 79.93 38.60 49.05
C MET A 168 81.03 39.51 48.49
N THR A 169 80.91 39.94 47.23
CA THR A 169 81.87 40.89 46.63
C THR A 169 81.80 42.27 47.28
N HIS A 170 80.62 42.74 47.70
CA HIS A 170 80.50 43.98 48.45
C HIS A 170 81.16 43.87 49.83
N THR A 171 80.96 42.76 50.54
CA THR A 171 81.60 42.48 51.84
C THR A 171 83.12 42.35 51.71
N GLN A 172 83.63 41.78 50.62
CA GLN A 172 85.08 41.70 50.36
C GLN A 172 85.71 43.06 50.01
N LYS A 173 84.93 44.05 49.54
CA LYS A 173 85.41 45.42 49.28
C LYS A 173 85.40 46.33 50.51
N ILE A 174 84.88 45.86 51.65
CA ILE A 174 84.76 46.63 52.90
C ILE A 174 85.85 46.23 53.92
N LYS A 175 86.72 45.26 53.58
CA LYS A 175 87.96 44.94 54.32
C LYS A 175 89.17 45.55 53.62
#